data_AF-A0A8C7RTP2-F1
#
_entry.id   AF-A0A8C7RTP2-F1
#
_cell.length_a   1.000
_cell.length_b   1.000
_cell.length_c   1.000
_cell.angle_alpha   90.00
_cell.angle_beta   90.00
_cell.angle_gamma   90.00
#
_symmetry.space_group_name_H-M   'P 1'
#
loop_
_entity.id
_entity.type
_entity.pdbx_description
1 polymer ?
#
loop_
_entity_poly.entity_id
_entity_poly.type
_entity_poly.pdbx_seq_one_letter_code
_entity_poly.pdbx_strand_id
1 'polypeptide(L)'
;MELSTGNSLSIITWNTCGVKPTKDSNKLMDIMDYGEKQKADVILLQETHIGPNCYRKLEKHGRIKMERHWTSYFTVYSPRSKGVAILVNEKLKPHYEYICHDEDYAGGYIVLFCQMYGQLFTLVNVYNHKEDKKVLGRLSQYLQEMKIGTLVIGGDFNTVLDLDIDKRTASEHRRHTSLQPLLQSFISSLNLQDTWARLQPTEKAFTRSQGTSHSRIDMFFILHIQGYWISGPIHYYLYKCKCILKRMGYLDVTVSSFFKSYCSIHR
;
A
#
# COMPACT_ATOMS: atom_id res chain seq x y z
N MET A 1 33.97 -9.82 3.80
CA MET A 1 32.99 -8.74 4.00
C MET A 1 31.66 -9.41 4.24
N GLU A 2 31.24 -9.48 5.50
CA GLU A 2 29.94 -10.05 5.87
C GLU A 2 28.84 -9.06 5.48
N LEU A 3 27.90 -9.51 4.65
CA LEU A 3 26.66 -8.79 4.36
C LEU A 3 25.86 -8.68 5.67
N SER A 4 25.66 -7.47 6.17
CA SER A 4 24.86 -7.23 7.38
C SER A 4 23.43 -7.75 7.18
N THR A 5 23.08 -8.84 7.87
CA THR A 5 21.76 -9.48 7.89
C THR A 5 20.72 -8.73 8.75
N GLY A 6 20.85 -7.41 8.91
CA GLY A 6 20.22 -6.68 10.04
C GLY A 6 19.10 -5.69 9.73
N ASN A 7 18.88 -5.28 8.47
CA ASN A 7 17.94 -4.20 8.19
C ASN A 7 16.64 -4.72 7.56
N SER A 8 15.60 -4.80 8.38
CA SER A 8 14.23 -5.08 7.93
C SER A 8 13.61 -3.83 7.30
N LEU A 9 13.06 -3.95 6.09
CA LEU A 9 12.26 -2.88 5.48
C LEU A 9 10.81 -2.96 5.97
N SER A 10 10.28 -1.85 6.49
CA SER A 10 8.91 -1.72 7.00
C SER A 10 8.05 -0.90 6.04
N ILE A 11 7.05 -1.55 5.44
CA ILE A 11 6.15 -0.92 4.46
C ILE A 11 4.71 -0.96 4.97
N ILE A 12 4.03 0.18 4.89
CA ILE A 12 2.62 0.36 5.23
C ILE A 12 1.82 0.61 3.95
N THR A 13 0.63 0.00 3.83
CA THR A 13 -0.35 0.37 2.80
C THR A 13 -1.64 0.84 3.44
N TRP A 14 -2.26 1.88 2.88
CA TRP A 14 -3.47 2.48 3.44
C TRP A 14 -4.33 3.21 2.39
N ASN A 15 -5.55 2.71 2.17
CA ASN A 15 -6.59 3.47 1.48
C ASN A 15 -7.09 4.60 2.39
N THR A 16 -6.89 5.84 1.96
CA THR A 16 -7.14 7.00 2.82
C THR A 16 -8.55 7.58 2.68
N CYS A 17 -9.31 7.27 1.64
CA CYS A 17 -10.57 7.97 1.33
C CYS A 17 -10.41 9.51 1.34
N GLY A 18 -9.30 10.01 0.80
CA GLY A 18 -8.95 11.42 0.70
C GLY A 18 -8.00 11.91 1.80
N VAL A 19 -6.97 12.64 1.39
CA VAL A 19 -5.97 13.28 2.28
C VAL A 19 -5.86 14.80 2.08
N LYS A 20 -6.82 15.40 1.38
CA LYS A 20 -6.81 16.85 1.14
C LYS A 20 -6.83 17.60 2.47
N PRO A 21 -5.92 18.58 2.68
CA PRO A 21 -5.99 19.44 3.86
C PRO A 21 -7.31 20.20 3.88
N THR A 22 -7.97 20.23 5.04
CA THR A 22 -9.10 21.11 5.33
C THR A 22 -8.63 22.26 6.21
N LYS A 23 -9.52 23.21 6.53
CA LYS A 23 -9.17 24.29 7.48
C LYS A 23 -8.82 23.75 8.87
N ASP A 24 -9.46 22.66 9.27
CA ASP A 24 -9.43 22.16 10.65
C ASP A 24 -8.63 20.85 10.80
N SER A 25 -8.17 20.24 9.71
CA SER A 25 -7.43 18.98 9.77
C SER A 25 -6.40 18.82 8.66
N ASN A 26 -5.28 18.20 9.01
CA ASN A 26 -4.24 17.80 8.06
C ASN A 26 -3.97 16.30 8.17
N LYS A 27 -4.95 15.52 7.69
CA LYS A 27 -4.92 14.06 7.71
C LYS A 27 -3.65 13.46 7.11
N LEU A 28 -3.05 14.10 6.11
CA LEU A 28 -1.79 13.63 5.54
C LEU A 28 -0.64 13.69 6.55
N MET A 29 -0.56 14.78 7.34
CA MET A 29 0.46 14.89 8.39
C MET A 29 0.21 13.89 9.50
N ASP A 30 -1.04 13.67 9.91
CA ASP A 30 -1.36 12.67 10.92
C ASP A 30 -0.94 11.25 10.48
N ILE A 31 -1.13 10.93 9.20
CA ILE A 31 -0.67 9.67 8.59
C ILE A 31 0.86 9.57 8.63
N MET A 32 1.58 10.65 8.29
CA MET A 32 3.03 10.71 8.36
C MET A 32 3.54 10.52 9.80
N ASP A 33 2.99 11.25 10.77
CA ASP A 33 3.32 11.12 12.20
C ASP A 33 3.05 9.71 12.72
N TYR A 34 1.97 9.08 12.26
CA TYR A 34 1.69 7.69 12.58
C TYR A 34 2.74 6.75 11.99
N GLY A 35 3.09 6.94 10.72
CA GLY A 35 4.16 6.20 10.05
C GLY A 35 5.48 6.27 10.81
N GLU A 36 5.87 7.45 11.28
CA GLU A 36 7.07 7.63 12.12
C GLU A 36 6.99 6.84 13.42
N LYS A 37 5.86 6.91 14.13
CA LYS A 37 5.62 6.14 15.36
C LYS A 37 5.67 4.62 15.12
N GLN A 38 5.26 4.17 13.94
CA GLN A 38 5.35 2.77 13.52
C GLN A 38 6.73 2.40 12.96
N LYS A 39 7.67 3.34 12.92
CA LYS A 39 8.99 3.19 12.30
C LYS A 39 8.90 2.73 10.84
N ALA A 40 7.85 3.14 10.13
CA ALA A 40 7.69 2.84 8.71
C ALA A 40 8.81 3.49 7.90
N ASP A 41 9.28 2.75 6.90
CA ASP A 41 10.27 3.20 5.92
C ASP A 41 9.56 3.72 4.67
N VAL A 42 8.49 3.04 4.25
CA VAL A 42 7.67 3.41 3.11
C VAL A 42 6.19 3.35 3.46
N ILE A 43 5.41 4.31 2.97
CA ILE A 43 3.95 4.33 3.08
C ILE A 43 3.33 4.41 1.69
N LEU A 44 2.41 3.50 1.38
CA LEU A 44 1.62 3.45 0.16
C LEU A 44 0.21 3.96 0.48
N LEU A 45 -0.22 5.06 -0.14
CA LEU A 45 -1.54 5.66 0.07
C LEU A 45 -2.44 5.48 -1.15
N GLN A 46 -3.69 5.05 -0.96
CA GLN A 46 -4.71 4.99 -2.02
C GLN A 46 -5.85 5.98 -1.74
N GLU A 47 -6.66 6.25 -2.77
CA GLU A 47 -7.72 7.27 -2.75
C GLU A 47 -7.25 8.63 -2.21
N THR A 48 -6.06 9.11 -2.60
CA THR A 48 -5.53 10.39 -2.09
C THR A 48 -6.43 11.58 -2.45
N HIS A 49 -7.15 11.47 -3.56
CA HIS A 49 -8.02 12.50 -4.12
C HIS A 49 -7.29 13.82 -4.41
N ILE A 50 -5.98 13.81 -4.58
CA ILE A 50 -5.20 15.01 -4.90
C ILE A 50 -5.30 15.27 -6.41
N GLY A 51 -5.98 16.36 -6.77
CA GLY A 51 -6.03 16.86 -8.15
C GLY A 51 -5.06 18.02 -8.39
N PRO A 52 -4.92 18.48 -9.65
CA PRO A 52 -3.90 19.48 -10.05
C PRO A 52 -3.90 20.76 -9.20
N ASN A 53 -5.09 21.28 -8.87
CA ASN A 53 -5.23 22.47 -8.03
C ASN A 53 -4.75 22.25 -6.58
N CYS A 54 -4.98 21.06 -6.03
CA CYS A 54 -4.56 20.73 -4.67
C CYS A 54 -3.04 20.50 -4.64
N TYR A 55 -2.51 19.81 -5.66
CA TYR A 55 -1.08 19.56 -5.80
C TYR A 55 -0.29 20.87 -5.84
N ARG A 56 -0.71 21.86 -6.67
CA ARG A 56 -0.08 23.20 -6.68
C ARG A 56 -0.09 23.91 -5.33
N LYS A 57 -1.12 23.70 -4.50
CA LYS A 57 -1.18 24.27 -3.14
C LYS A 57 -0.24 23.55 -2.18
N LEU A 58 -0.15 22.23 -2.29
CA LEU A 58 0.82 21.42 -1.55
C LEU A 58 2.25 21.86 -1.90
N GLU A 59 2.56 22.04 -3.18
CA GLU A 59 3.87 22.52 -3.62
C GLU A 59 4.22 23.90 -3.07
N LYS A 60 3.26 24.84 -3.07
CA LYS A 60 3.52 26.22 -2.64
C LYS A 60 3.59 26.42 -1.13
N HIS A 61 2.84 25.65 -0.33
CA HIS A 61 2.66 25.95 1.11
C HIS A 61 2.84 24.75 2.05
N GLY A 62 2.78 23.51 1.56
CA GLY A 62 2.77 22.29 2.39
C GLY A 62 4.03 21.43 2.27
N ARG A 63 4.73 21.50 1.13
CA ARG A 63 5.88 20.64 0.78
C ARG A 63 7.02 20.75 1.79
N ILE A 64 7.34 21.95 2.25
CA ILE A 64 8.47 22.20 3.17
C ILE A 64 8.33 21.44 4.50
N LYS A 65 7.12 21.26 5.05
CA LYS A 65 6.96 20.46 6.28
C LYS A 65 6.94 18.96 6.00
N MET A 66 6.39 18.53 4.87
CA MET A 66 6.35 17.13 4.47
C MET A 66 7.75 16.60 4.13
N GLU A 67 8.50 17.34 3.31
CA GLU A 67 9.85 16.97 2.82
C GLU A 67 10.92 16.95 3.91
N ARG A 68 10.64 17.49 5.11
CA ARG A 68 11.57 17.35 6.24
C ARG A 68 11.64 15.93 6.78
N HIS A 69 10.59 15.14 6.56
CA HIS A 69 10.41 13.82 7.17
C HIS A 69 10.10 12.74 6.12
N TRP A 70 9.45 13.10 5.02
CA TRP A 70 9.03 12.19 3.97
C TRP A 70 9.22 12.81 2.58
N THR A 71 9.96 12.12 1.71
CA THR A 71 9.86 12.34 0.26
C THR A 71 8.54 11.73 -0.23
N SER A 72 7.80 12.44 -1.09
CA SER A 72 6.47 12.02 -1.53
C SER A 72 6.31 12.05 -3.04
N TYR A 73 5.74 10.99 -3.60
CA TYR A 73 5.44 10.82 -5.01
C TYR A 73 3.94 10.58 -5.16
N PHE A 74 3.23 11.41 -5.92
CA PHE A 74 1.77 11.39 -6.04
C PHE A 74 1.35 11.26 -7.49
N THR A 75 0.36 10.41 -7.78
CA THR A 75 -0.40 10.59 -9.01
C THR A 75 -1.30 11.80 -8.87
N VAL A 76 -1.28 12.70 -9.85
CA VAL A 76 -2.17 13.88 -9.86
C VAL A 76 -3.32 13.64 -10.83
N TYR A 77 -4.49 13.29 -10.30
CA TYR A 77 -5.62 12.85 -11.11
C TYR A 77 -6.90 13.67 -10.88
N SER A 78 -7.70 13.82 -11.94
CA SER A 78 -9.01 14.47 -11.94
C SER A 78 -9.95 13.59 -12.77
N PRO A 79 -10.87 12.80 -12.18
CA PRO A 79 -11.81 13.18 -11.11
C PRO A 79 -11.40 12.84 -9.65
N ARG A 80 -12.16 13.38 -8.69
CA ARG A 80 -11.94 13.28 -7.22
C ARG A 80 -12.30 11.91 -6.62
N SER A 81 -11.94 10.81 -7.27
CA SER A 81 -12.30 9.45 -6.84
C SER A 81 -11.13 8.46 -6.87
N LYS A 82 -9.95 8.90 -7.30
CA LYS A 82 -8.73 8.09 -7.40
C LYS A 82 -7.51 8.88 -6.93
N GLY A 83 -6.34 8.29 -7.15
CA GLY A 83 -5.05 8.84 -6.82
C GLY A 83 -4.33 7.96 -5.80
N VAL A 84 -3.06 7.72 -6.05
CA VAL A 84 -2.16 6.97 -5.18
C VAL A 84 -0.92 7.79 -4.86
N ALA A 85 -0.22 7.42 -3.79
CA ALA A 85 1.05 8.03 -3.43
C ALA A 85 2.02 7.06 -2.79
N ILE A 86 3.31 7.27 -2.97
CA ILE A 86 4.38 6.60 -2.23
C ILE A 86 5.09 7.66 -1.41
N LEU A 87 5.18 7.44 -0.10
CA LEU A 87 5.96 8.26 0.82
C LEU A 87 7.17 7.45 1.28
N VAL A 88 8.37 8.01 1.13
CA VAL A 88 9.63 7.41 1.57
C VAL A 88 10.19 8.23 2.72
N ASN A 89 10.49 7.58 3.84
CA ASN A 89 10.97 8.25 5.04
C ASN A 89 12.38 8.81 4.81
N GLU A 90 12.62 10.08 5.13
CA GLU A 90 13.93 10.75 4.99
C GLU A 90 15.03 10.09 5.83
N LYS A 91 14.67 9.34 6.89
CA LYS A 91 15.65 8.55 7.65
C LYS A 91 16.37 7.49 6.79
N LEU A 92 15.78 7.06 5.67
CA LEU A 92 16.38 6.11 4.73
C LEU A 92 17.43 6.74 3.83
N LYS A 93 17.52 8.08 3.77
CA LYS A 93 18.39 8.81 2.84
C LYS A 93 19.86 8.33 2.80
N PRO A 94 20.51 7.93 3.92
CA PRO A 94 21.87 7.38 3.87
C PRO A 94 22.00 6.06 3.09
N HIS A 95 20.88 5.39 2.82
CA HIS A 95 20.80 4.08 2.20
C HIS A 95 19.81 4.05 1.03
N TYR A 96 19.27 5.19 0.61
CA TYR A 96 18.24 5.30 -0.42
C TYR A 96 18.74 6.14 -1.58
N GLU A 97 18.61 5.60 -2.79
CA GLU A 97 18.87 6.31 -4.03
C GLU A 97 17.62 6.24 -4.92
N TYR A 98 17.12 7.41 -5.32
CA TYR A 98 16.02 7.52 -6.26
C TYR A 98 16.54 7.34 -7.69
N ILE A 99 15.85 6.51 -8.50
CA ILE A 99 16.18 6.31 -9.91
C ILE A 99 15.15 7.06 -10.77
N CYS A 100 13.91 6.61 -10.75
CA CYS A 100 12.78 7.24 -11.44
C CYS A 100 11.44 6.76 -10.86
N HIS A 101 10.34 7.39 -11.26
CA HIS A 101 9.00 6.87 -11.03
C HIS A 101 8.11 7.12 -12.23
N ASP A 102 7.13 6.23 -12.43
CA ASP A 102 6.12 6.31 -13.48
C ASP A 102 4.71 6.24 -12.89
N GLU A 103 3.78 6.94 -13.52
CA GLU A 103 2.41 7.11 -13.06
C GLU A 103 1.41 6.55 -14.07
N ASP A 104 0.34 5.90 -13.59
CA ASP A 104 -0.81 5.58 -14.42
C ASP A 104 -1.57 6.85 -14.79
N TYR A 105 -1.82 7.06 -16.08
CA TYR A 105 -2.58 8.21 -16.58
C TYR A 105 -4.00 8.30 -15.98
N ALA A 106 -4.56 7.17 -15.51
CA ALA A 106 -5.88 7.11 -14.89
C ALA A 106 -5.84 7.14 -13.34
N GLY A 107 -4.67 7.39 -12.73
CA GLY A 107 -4.47 7.50 -11.28
C GLY A 107 -4.64 6.19 -10.52
N GLY A 108 -4.49 5.05 -11.21
CA GLY A 108 -4.68 3.71 -10.65
C GLY A 108 -3.42 3.07 -10.05
N TYR A 109 -2.22 3.53 -10.42
CA TYR A 109 -0.97 3.09 -9.80
C TYR A 109 0.15 4.11 -9.94
N ILE A 110 1.18 3.95 -9.11
CA ILE A 110 2.49 4.58 -9.25
C ILE A 110 3.57 3.51 -9.03
N VAL A 111 4.61 3.55 -9.85
CA VAL A 111 5.77 2.66 -9.77
C VAL A 111 6.98 3.51 -9.44
N LEU A 112 7.69 3.17 -8.36
CA LEU A 112 8.92 3.83 -7.94
C LEU A 112 10.09 2.85 -8.09
N PHE A 113 11.09 3.28 -8.84
CA PHE A 113 12.37 2.60 -8.98
C PHE A 113 13.40 3.28 -8.08
N CYS A 114 14.03 2.48 -7.22
CA CYS A 114 15.01 2.98 -6.28
C CYS A 114 16.02 1.91 -5.90
N GLN A 115 17.12 2.34 -5.29
CA GLN A 115 18.04 1.47 -4.59
C GLN A 115 17.87 1.71 -3.08
N MET A 116 17.77 0.63 -2.31
CA MET A 116 17.76 0.66 -0.84
C MET A 116 18.79 -0.31 -0.30
N TYR A 117 19.68 0.14 0.57
CA TYR A 117 20.76 -0.67 1.16
C TYR A 117 21.60 -1.42 0.11
N GLY A 118 21.90 -0.76 -1.01
CA GLY A 118 22.67 -1.35 -2.10
C GLY A 118 21.87 -2.27 -3.04
N GLN A 119 20.59 -2.55 -2.76
CA GLN A 119 19.75 -3.44 -3.57
C GLN A 119 18.72 -2.65 -4.38
N LEU A 120 18.48 -3.06 -5.63
CA LEU A 120 17.46 -2.46 -6.49
C LEU A 120 16.06 -2.93 -6.09
N PHE A 121 15.11 -2.00 -6.10
CA PHE A 121 13.69 -2.24 -5.83
C PHE A 121 12.80 -1.60 -6.89
N THR A 122 11.73 -2.32 -7.20
CA THR A 122 10.53 -1.79 -7.87
C THR A 122 9.40 -1.78 -6.86
N LEU A 123 9.06 -0.60 -6.32
CA LEU A 123 7.98 -0.41 -5.36
C LEU A 123 6.72 0.06 -6.10
N VAL A 124 5.61 -0.65 -5.91
CA VAL A 124 4.37 -0.37 -6.63
C VAL A 124 3.25 -0.12 -5.63
N ASN A 125 2.56 0.99 -5.81
CA ASN A 125 1.31 1.26 -5.12
C ASN A 125 0.13 1.19 -6.10
N VAL A 126 -0.87 0.37 -5.79
CA VAL A 126 -2.03 0.12 -6.65
C VAL A 126 -3.34 0.52 -5.98
N TYR A 127 -4.22 1.13 -6.76
CA TYR A 127 -5.64 1.27 -6.45
C TYR A 127 -6.48 0.75 -7.62
N ASN A 128 -6.97 -0.48 -7.49
CA ASN A 128 -7.78 -1.15 -8.50
C ASN A 128 -9.23 -0.66 -8.44
N HIS A 129 -9.51 0.52 -8.99
CA HIS A 129 -10.85 1.11 -8.93
C HIS A 129 -11.89 0.24 -9.65
N LYS A 130 -13.06 0.04 -9.04
CA LYS A 130 -14.14 -0.84 -9.54
C LYS A 130 -14.61 -0.57 -10.99
N GLU A 131 -14.48 0.67 -11.46
CA GLU A 131 -14.89 1.09 -12.81
C GLU A 131 -13.78 0.90 -13.85
N ASP A 132 -12.52 0.72 -13.45
CA ASP A 132 -11.39 0.53 -14.36
C ASP A 132 -10.87 -0.91 -14.30
N LYS A 133 -11.46 -1.78 -15.12
CA LYS A 133 -11.06 -3.19 -15.23
C LYS A 133 -9.73 -3.40 -15.98
N LYS A 134 -9.08 -2.33 -16.47
CA LYS A 134 -7.86 -2.43 -17.28
C LYS A 134 -6.61 -2.13 -16.48
N VAL A 135 -6.71 -1.50 -15.31
CA VAL A 135 -5.56 -1.05 -14.50
C VAL A 135 -4.54 -2.16 -14.20
N LEU A 136 -5.01 -3.34 -13.77
CA LEU A 136 -4.11 -4.48 -13.49
C LEU A 136 -3.48 -5.04 -14.76
N GLY A 137 -4.20 -5.05 -15.89
CA GLY A 137 -3.65 -5.47 -17.17
C GLY A 137 -2.56 -4.53 -17.68
N ARG A 138 -2.79 -3.21 -17.63
CA ARG A 138 -1.80 -2.18 -17.97
C ARG A 138 -0.55 -2.31 -17.10
N LEU A 139 -0.76 -2.42 -15.79
CA LEU A 139 0.34 -2.56 -14.83
C LEU A 139 1.13 -3.86 -15.07
N SER A 140 0.45 -4.98 -15.35
CA SER A 140 1.12 -6.25 -15.68
C SER A 140 2.04 -6.12 -16.87
N GLN A 141 1.54 -5.55 -17.98
CA GLN A 141 2.32 -5.38 -19.20
C GLN A 141 3.54 -4.49 -18.94
N TYR A 142 3.33 -3.35 -18.29
CA TYR A 142 4.40 -2.43 -17.93
C TYR A 142 5.48 -3.10 -17.04
N LEU A 143 5.07 -3.83 -16.00
CA LEU A 143 6.02 -4.48 -15.07
C LEU A 143 6.73 -5.69 -15.68
N GLN A 144 6.21 -6.31 -16.73
CA GLN A 144 6.92 -7.38 -17.44
C GLN A 144 8.15 -6.84 -18.19
N GLU A 145 8.10 -5.58 -18.64
CA GLU A 145 9.16 -4.93 -19.41
C GLU A 145 10.11 -4.12 -18.52
N MET A 146 9.58 -3.40 -17.53
CA MET A 146 10.31 -2.33 -16.85
C MET A 146 10.85 -2.66 -15.45
N LYS A 147 10.35 -3.73 -14.80
CA LYS A 147 10.73 -4.02 -13.40
C LYS A 147 12.22 -4.31 -13.28
N ILE A 148 12.82 -3.78 -12.21
CA ILE A 148 14.21 -4.06 -11.82
C ILE A 148 14.27 -4.55 -10.36
N GLY A 149 15.25 -5.40 -10.06
CA GLY A 149 15.50 -5.87 -8.71
C GLY A 149 14.29 -6.52 -8.02
N THR A 150 14.12 -6.24 -6.73
CA THR A 150 13.05 -6.80 -5.92
C THR A 150 11.73 -6.08 -6.19
N LEU A 151 10.73 -6.82 -6.67
CA LEU A 151 9.38 -6.31 -6.90
C LEU A 151 8.53 -6.43 -5.63
N VAL A 152 8.05 -5.28 -5.14
CA VAL A 152 7.10 -5.20 -4.02
C VAL A 152 5.88 -4.42 -4.48
N ILE A 153 4.70 -5.04 -4.38
CA ILE A 153 3.44 -4.43 -4.78
C ILE A 153 2.52 -4.39 -3.57
N GLY A 154 2.02 -3.21 -3.22
CA GLY A 154 1.01 -3.05 -2.18
C GLY A 154 -0.12 -2.17 -2.66
N GLY A 155 -1.30 -2.33 -2.07
CA GLY A 155 -2.43 -1.48 -2.45
C GLY A 155 -3.78 -2.02 -2.07
N ASP A 156 -4.81 -1.34 -2.57
CA ASP A 156 -6.21 -1.74 -2.49
C ASP A 156 -6.65 -2.30 -3.85
N PHE A 157 -6.94 -3.61 -3.86
CA PHE A 157 -7.32 -4.34 -5.05
C PHE A 157 -8.83 -4.39 -5.27
N ASN A 158 -9.64 -3.82 -4.37
CA ASN A 158 -11.12 -3.83 -4.36
C ASN A 158 -11.75 -5.22 -4.55
N THR A 159 -10.96 -6.29 -4.39
CA THR A 159 -11.43 -7.66 -4.50
C THR A 159 -10.67 -8.57 -3.55
N VAL A 160 -11.28 -9.71 -3.25
CA VAL A 160 -10.68 -10.76 -2.43
C VAL A 160 -9.96 -11.76 -3.32
N LEU A 161 -8.96 -12.46 -2.78
CA LEU A 161 -8.31 -13.59 -3.45
C LEU A 161 -9.08 -14.87 -3.22
N ASP A 162 -9.42 -15.15 -1.96
CA ASP A 162 -10.14 -16.33 -1.54
C ASP A 162 -11.51 -15.94 -0.97
N LEU A 163 -12.61 -16.47 -1.53
CA LEU A 163 -13.96 -16.11 -1.09
C LEU A 163 -14.33 -16.71 0.28
N ASP A 164 -13.68 -17.77 0.71
CA ASP A 164 -13.98 -18.50 1.94
C ASP A 164 -13.14 -17.99 3.13
N ILE A 165 -11.93 -17.52 2.86
CA ILE A 165 -11.00 -17.02 3.88
C ILE A 165 -11.07 -15.49 3.99
N ASP A 166 -11.07 -14.77 2.87
CA ASP A 166 -10.94 -13.31 2.86
C ASP A 166 -12.28 -12.57 2.95
N LYS A 167 -13.40 -13.29 3.15
CA LYS A 167 -14.74 -12.70 3.20
C LYS A 167 -15.63 -13.36 4.24
N ARG A 168 -16.47 -12.56 4.91
CA ARG A 168 -17.41 -13.05 5.95
C ARG A 168 -18.87 -13.17 5.54
N THR A 169 -19.37 -12.36 4.62
CA THR A 169 -20.80 -12.37 4.25
C THR A 169 -21.04 -12.19 2.75
N ALA A 170 -22.17 -12.74 2.27
CA ALA A 170 -22.44 -12.91 0.85
C ALA A 170 -22.85 -11.64 0.09
N SER A 171 -23.13 -10.53 0.76
CA SER A 171 -23.85 -9.39 0.17
C SER A 171 -23.09 -8.65 -0.94
N GLU A 172 -21.77 -8.81 -1.06
CA GLU A 172 -20.94 -8.16 -2.10
C GLU A 172 -20.41 -9.13 -3.20
N HIS A 173 -20.97 -10.34 -3.35
CA HIS A 173 -20.45 -11.37 -4.27
C HIS A 173 -20.20 -10.88 -5.70
N ARG A 174 -21.19 -10.23 -6.33
CA ARG A 174 -21.10 -9.83 -7.75
C ARG A 174 -19.88 -8.96 -8.07
N ARG A 175 -19.46 -8.09 -7.16
CA ARG A 175 -18.28 -7.21 -7.36
C ARG A 175 -16.99 -8.01 -7.37
N HIS A 176 -16.80 -8.84 -6.34
CA HIS A 176 -15.63 -9.69 -6.20
C HIS A 176 -15.49 -10.64 -7.40
N THR A 177 -16.58 -11.28 -7.82
CA THR A 177 -16.56 -12.21 -8.96
C THR A 177 -16.09 -11.55 -10.26
N SER A 178 -16.29 -10.25 -10.44
CA SER A 178 -15.89 -9.55 -11.67
C SER A 178 -14.44 -9.08 -11.70
N LEU A 179 -13.84 -8.80 -10.53
CA LEU A 179 -12.47 -8.28 -10.41
C LEU A 179 -11.46 -9.37 -10.02
N GLN A 180 -11.91 -10.42 -9.33
CA GLN A 180 -11.06 -11.51 -8.86
C GLN A 180 -10.30 -12.21 -10.01
N PRO A 181 -10.91 -12.54 -11.17
CA PRO A 181 -10.17 -13.15 -12.28
C PRO A 181 -9.06 -12.25 -12.83
N LEU A 182 -9.27 -10.92 -12.80
CA LEU A 182 -8.25 -9.95 -13.23
C LEU A 182 -7.08 -9.91 -12.25
N LEU A 183 -7.36 -9.98 -10.95
CA LEU A 183 -6.34 -10.07 -9.91
C LEU A 183 -5.55 -11.39 -9.99
N GLN A 184 -6.23 -12.53 -10.22
CA GLN A 184 -5.58 -13.82 -10.40
C GLN A 184 -4.67 -13.85 -11.63
N SER A 185 -5.13 -13.26 -12.75
CA SER A 185 -4.31 -13.11 -13.96
C SER A 185 -3.08 -12.25 -13.70
N PHE A 186 -3.24 -11.11 -13.02
CA PHE A 186 -2.15 -10.22 -12.62
C PHE A 186 -1.11 -10.89 -11.72
N ILE A 187 -1.56 -11.69 -10.75
CA ILE A 187 -0.68 -12.46 -9.88
C ILE A 187 0.10 -13.51 -10.67
N SER A 188 -0.59 -14.23 -11.55
CA SER A 188 0.01 -15.30 -12.35
C SER A 188 1.02 -14.76 -13.35
N SER A 189 0.71 -13.66 -14.04
CA SER A 189 1.55 -13.06 -15.10
C SER A 189 2.87 -12.49 -14.58
N LEU A 190 2.93 -12.15 -13.30
CA LEU A 190 4.10 -11.59 -12.63
C LEU A 190 4.74 -12.57 -11.62
N ASN A 191 4.21 -13.79 -11.50
CA ASN A 191 4.63 -14.81 -10.53
C ASN A 191 4.68 -14.24 -9.10
N LEU A 192 3.57 -13.62 -8.69
CA LEU A 192 3.45 -12.96 -7.39
C LEU A 192 2.98 -13.93 -6.30
N GLN A 193 3.38 -13.67 -5.07
CA GLN A 193 2.91 -14.37 -3.89
C GLN A 193 2.30 -13.40 -2.89
N ASP A 194 1.10 -13.70 -2.39
CA ASP A 194 0.46 -12.94 -1.32
C ASP A 194 1.26 -13.14 -0.01
N THR A 195 1.86 -12.06 0.47
CA THR A 195 2.71 -12.11 1.65
C THR A 195 1.92 -12.42 2.92
N TRP A 196 0.68 -11.91 3.04
CA TRP A 196 -0.15 -12.17 4.22
C TRP A 196 -0.57 -13.64 4.26
N ALA A 197 -1.13 -14.14 3.16
CA ALA A 197 -1.59 -15.54 3.09
C ALA A 197 -0.43 -16.53 3.31
N ARG A 198 0.78 -16.21 2.86
CA ARG A 198 1.97 -17.02 3.13
C ARG A 198 2.34 -17.06 4.62
N LEU A 199 2.30 -15.92 5.31
CA LEU A 199 2.72 -15.83 6.71
C LEU A 199 1.64 -16.28 7.68
N GLN A 200 0.37 -16.13 7.31
CA GLN A 200 -0.80 -16.41 8.14
C GLN A 200 -1.85 -17.24 7.36
N PRO A 201 -1.51 -18.48 6.97
CA PRO A 201 -2.33 -19.27 6.04
C PRO A 201 -3.72 -19.63 6.57
N THR A 202 -3.90 -19.65 7.89
CA THR A 202 -5.15 -20.04 8.55
C THR A 202 -5.90 -18.87 9.17
N GLU A 203 -5.31 -17.66 9.21
CA GLU A 203 -5.92 -16.52 9.88
C GLU A 203 -6.85 -15.72 8.96
N LYS A 204 -8.08 -15.50 9.43
CA LYS A 204 -9.01 -14.56 8.80
C LYS A 204 -8.75 -13.15 9.28
N ALA A 205 -8.10 -12.33 8.46
CA ALA A 205 -7.89 -10.92 8.70
C ALA A 205 -8.63 -10.07 7.66
N PHE A 206 -9.34 -9.02 8.09
CA PHE A 206 -10.10 -8.15 7.19
C PHE A 206 -9.60 -6.71 7.25
N THR A 207 -9.45 -6.09 6.09
CA THR A 207 -8.94 -4.71 5.94
C THR A 207 -10.06 -3.70 5.71
N ARG A 208 -11.17 -4.15 5.09
CA ARG A 208 -12.40 -3.38 4.90
C ARG A 208 -13.53 -3.94 5.76
N SER A 209 -14.37 -3.04 6.28
CA SER A 209 -15.58 -3.41 7.02
C SER A 209 -16.70 -2.42 6.73
N GLN A 210 -17.87 -2.90 6.33
CA GLN A 210 -19.07 -2.10 6.06
C GLN A 210 -20.30 -2.82 6.61
N GLY A 211 -20.86 -2.31 7.70
CA GLY A 211 -21.90 -3.02 8.43
C GLY A 211 -21.40 -4.39 8.88
N THR A 212 -22.12 -5.44 8.50
CA THR A 212 -21.75 -6.86 8.75
C THR A 212 -20.88 -7.48 7.64
N SER A 213 -20.55 -6.73 6.59
CA SER A 213 -19.62 -7.17 5.55
C SER A 213 -18.18 -6.87 5.95
N HIS A 214 -17.33 -7.89 5.90
CA HIS A 214 -15.89 -7.78 6.13
C HIS A 214 -15.14 -8.49 5.01
N SER A 215 -14.10 -7.83 4.50
CA SER A 215 -13.26 -8.35 3.42
C SER A 215 -11.80 -7.95 3.56
N ARG A 216 -10.88 -8.79 3.08
CA ARG A 216 -9.46 -8.46 2.88
C ARG A 216 -9.26 -8.06 1.42
N ILE A 217 -9.12 -6.77 1.17
CA ILE A 217 -8.95 -6.22 -0.18
C ILE A 217 -7.66 -5.43 -0.32
N ASP A 218 -7.04 -5.07 0.80
CA ASP A 218 -5.73 -4.46 0.85
C ASP A 218 -4.70 -5.57 0.99
N MET A 219 -3.71 -5.62 0.09
CA MET A 219 -2.79 -6.76 -0.02
C MET A 219 -1.36 -6.29 -0.30
N PHE A 220 -0.39 -7.14 0.07
CA PHE A 220 1.00 -7.03 -0.36
C PHE A 220 1.40 -8.28 -1.13
N PHE A 221 2.09 -8.07 -2.24
CA PHE A 221 2.67 -9.10 -3.08
C PHE A 221 4.15 -8.87 -3.23
N ILE A 222 4.89 -9.98 -3.29
CA ILE A 222 6.29 -10.02 -3.69
C ILE A 222 6.47 -11.00 -4.83
N LEU A 223 7.54 -10.81 -5.60
CA LEU A 223 7.94 -11.82 -6.59
C LEU A 223 8.24 -13.14 -5.87
N HIS A 224 7.59 -14.22 -6.33
CA HIS A 224 7.90 -15.56 -5.89
C HIS A 224 9.17 -16.05 -6.62
N ILE A 225 10.23 -16.33 -5.89
CA ILE A 225 11.45 -16.94 -6.46
C ILE A 225 11.53 -18.37 -5.94
N GLN A 226 11.31 -19.35 -6.82
CA GLN A 226 11.48 -20.76 -6.45
C GLN A 226 12.95 -21.02 -6.08
N GLY A 227 13.19 -21.62 -4.91
CA GLY A 227 14.52 -22.05 -4.47
C GLY A 227 15.40 -20.97 -3.83
N TYR A 228 14.95 -19.72 -3.74
CA TYR A 228 15.66 -18.66 -3.01
C TYR A 228 14.94 -18.32 -1.71
N TRP A 229 15.61 -18.55 -0.58
CA TRP A 229 15.22 -17.98 0.70
C TRP A 229 15.55 -16.50 0.68
N ILE A 230 14.55 -15.61 0.70
CA ILE A 230 14.80 -14.22 1.09
C ILE A 230 15.19 -14.27 2.56
N SER A 231 16.49 -14.37 2.84
CA SER A 231 17.06 -14.54 4.19
C SER A 231 17.16 -13.22 4.97
N GLY A 232 16.38 -12.21 4.57
CA GLY A 232 16.22 -10.95 5.29
C GLY A 232 14.79 -10.80 5.79
N PRO A 233 14.55 -10.42 7.06
CA PRO A 233 13.20 -10.23 7.57
C PRO A 233 12.59 -8.97 6.95
N ILE A 234 11.79 -9.09 5.90
CA ILE A 234 10.91 -7.99 5.47
C ILE A 234 9.63 -8.09 6.31
N HIS A 235 9.42 -7.10 7.20
CA HIS A 235 8.23 -7.04 8.04
C HIS A 235 7.17 -6.19 7.35
N TYR A 236 6.08 -6.83 6.91
CA TYR A 236 4.93 -6.14 6.34
C TYR A 236 3.88 -5.92 7.42
N TYR A 237 3.42 -4.68 7.58
CA TYR A 237 2.33 -4.35 8.49
C TYR A 237 1.09 -3.97 7.68
N LEU A 238 0.06 -4.81 7.73
CA LEU A 238 -1.24 -4.56 7.12
C LEU A 238 -2.10 -3.78 8.13
N TYR A 239 -2.28 -2.48 7.90
CA TYR A 239 -3.03 -1.63 8.82
C TYR A 239 -4.50 -1.50 8.40
N LYS A 240 -5.42 -1.75 9.34
CA LYS A 240 -6.87 -1.69 9.11
C LYS A 240 -7.35 -0.24 9.01
N CYS A 241 -7.62 0.21 7.79
CA CYS A 241 -7.94 1.60 7.44
C CYS A 241 -9.00 2.26 8.36
N LYS A 242 -10.15 1.61 8.59
CA LYS A 242 -11.24 2.21 9.36
C LYS A 242 -10.95 2.35 10.85
N CYS A 243 -10.16 1.46 11.45
CA CYS A 243 -9.91 1.49 12.90
C CYS A 243 -8.92 2.58 13.31
N ILE A 244 -7.97 2.93 12.43
CA ILE A 244 -6.92 3.90 12.71
C ILE A 244 -7.41 5.33 12.42
N LEU A 245 -8.11 5.55 11.31
CA LEU A 245 -8.78 6.84 11.05
C LEU A 245 -9.76 7.18 12.18
N LYS A 246 -10.48 6.18 12.71
CA LYS A 246 -11.33 6.32 13.89
C LYS A 246 -10.55 6.72 15.16
N ARG A 247 -9.40 6.10 15.42
CA ARG A 247 -8.52 6.47 16.55
C ARG A 247 -7.95 7.87 16.43
N MET A 248 -7.78 8.34 15.19
CA MET A 248 -7.34 9.69 14.86
C MET A 248 -8.51 10.69 14.79
N GLY A 249 -9.75 10.28 15.10
CA GLY A 249 -10.92 11.17 15.15
C GLY A 249 -11.59 11.47 13.81
N TYR A 250 -11.26 10.76 12.73
CA TYR A 250 -11.76 11.02 11.38
C TYR A 250 -13.06 10.29 10.99
N LEU A 251 -13.67 9.47 11.85
CA LEU A 251 -14.88 8.66 11.56
C LEU A 251 -15.77 8.41 12.80
N ASP A 252 -17.09 8.45 12.63
CA ASP A 252 -18.11 8.12 13.67
C ASP A 252 -18.32 6.62 13.94
N VAL A 253 -18.84 6.30 15.13
CA VAL A 253 -18.66 5.06 15.93
C VAL A 253 -19.44 3.81 15.46
N THR A 254 -18.79 2.64 15.36
CA THR A 254 -19.05 1.39 16.16
C THR A 254 -17.78 0.51 16.22
N VAL A 255 -17.39 -0.03 17.39
CA VAL A 255 -16.12 -0.79 17.59
C VAL A 255 -16.42 -2.29 17.67
N SER A 256 -15.67 -3.11 16.94
CA SER A 256 -15.44 -4.51 17.34
C SER A 256 -13.99 -4.93 17.08
N SER A 257 -13.33 -5.33 18.18
CA SER A 257 -12.07 -6.07 18.32
C SER A 257 -10.77 -5.45 17.77
N PHE A 258 -9.78 -5.46 18.67
CA PHE A 258 -8.44 -4.94 18.58
C PHE A 258 -7.47 -6.13 18.57
N PHE A 259 -6.49 -6.21 17.66
CA PHE A 259 -5.36 -7.14 17.82
C PHE A 259 -4.04 -6.45 17.47
N LYS A 260 -3.18 -6.38 18.49
CA LYS A 260 -1.73 -6.26 18.39
C LYS A 260 -1.19 -7.66 18.69
N SER A 261 -0.40 -8.25 17.81
CA SER A 261 0.46 -9.37 18.21
C SER A 261 1.84 -8.80 18.51
N TYR A 262 2.15 -8.67 19.80
CA TYR A 262 3.54 -8.63 20.26
C TYR A 262 3.96 -10.09 20.41
N CYS A 263 4.87 -10.56 19.58
CA CYS A 263 5.62 -11.77 19.90
C CYS A 263 6.86 -11.33 20.69
N SER A 264 6.74 -11.29 22.02
CA SER A 264 7.87 -11.17 22.92
C SER A 264 8.53 -12.54 23.00
N ILE A 265 9.73 -12.69 22.42
CA ILE A 265 10.62 -13.80 22.77
C ILE A 265 11.50 -13.29 23.91
N HIS A 266 11.15 -13.68 25.13
CA HIS A 266 12.10 -13.71 26.24
C HIS A 266 12.34 -15.17 26.61
N ARG A 267 13.62 -15.54 26.45
CA ARG A 267 14.38 -16.70 26.95
C ARG A 267 13.61 -17.92 27.42
#